data_AF-A0A1Y2HIV6-F1
#
_entry.id   AF-A0A1Y2HIV6-F1
#
_cell.length_a   1.000
_cell.length_b   1.000
_cell.length_c   1.000
_cell.angle_alpha   90.00
_cell.angle_beta   90.00
_cell.angle_gamma   90.00
#
_symmetry.space_group_name_H-M   'P 1'
#
loop_
_entity.id
_entity.type
_entity.pdbx_description
1 polymer ?
#
loop_
_entity_poly.entity_id
_entity_poly.type
_entity_poly.pdbx_seq_one_letter_code
_entity_poly.pdbx_strand_id
1 'polypeptide(L)' 'MLEDPSNDQLIAWLPEGDGFVIVSPTDFSRRLLPVVYKHSNLASFVRQVNM' A
#
# COMPACT_ATOMS: atom_id res chain seq x y z
N MET A 1 0.44 2.43 7.88
CA MET A 1 -0.06 1.90 6.59
C MET A 1 -0.07 0.38 6.63
N LEU A 2 1.09 -0.27 6.69
CA LEU A 2 1.20 -1.74 6.84
C LEU A 2 1.03 -2.25 8.28
N GLU A 3 1.25 -1.40 9.29
CA GLU A 3 1.09 -1.76 10.72
C GLU A 3 -0.36 -1.65 11.23
N ASP A 4 -1.28 -1.19 10.38
CA ASP A 4 -2.67 -0.97 10.75
C ASP A 4 -3.54 -2.08 10.14
N PRO A 5 -4.08 -3.00 10.96
CA PRO A 5 -4.85 -4.16 10.49
C PRO A 5 -6.13 -3.78 9.72
N SER A 6 -6.63 -2.55 9.90
CA SER A 6 -7.79 -2.07 9.13
C SER A 6 -7.48 -1.93 7.63
N ASN A 7 -6.19 -1.89 7.26
CA ASN A 7 -5.73 -1.80 5.88
C ASN A 7 -5.38 -3.15 5.26
N ASP A 8 -5.49 -4.28 5.97
CA ASP A 8 -5.09 -5.61 5.47
C ASP A 8 -5.82 -6.01 4.18
N GLN A 9 -7.02 -5.48 3.96
CA GLN A 9 -7.80 -5.68 2.73
C GLN A 9 -7.27 -4.86 1.52
N LEU A 10 -6.39 -3.90 1.76
CA LEU A 10 -5.80 -3.00 0.76
C LEU A 10 -4.31 -3.32 0.57
N ILE A 11 -3.58 -3.49 1.67
CA ILE A 11 -2.15 -3.79 1.71
C ILE A 11 -1.81 -4.54 3.00
N ALA A 12 -1.03 -5.61 2.91
CA ALA A 12 -0.68 -6.43 4.07
C ALA A 12 0.75 -6.97 3.97
N TRP A 13 1.37 -7.22 5.12
CA TRP A 13 2.62 -7.98 5.19
C TRP A 13 2.41 -9.42 4.70
N LEU A 14 3.41 -9.98 4.03
CA LEU A 14 3.49 -11.41 3.79
C LEU A 14 3.70 -12.14 5.12
N PRO A 15 3.26 -13.41 5.25
CA PRO A 15 3.43 -14.19 6.47
C PRO A 15 4.88 -14.30 6.93
N GLU A 16 5.83 -14.32 5.98
CA GLU A 16 7.28 -14.34 6.27
C GLU A 16 7.83 -13.00 6.76
N GLY A 17 7.10 -11.89 6.57
CA GLY A 17 7.48 -10.54 7.03
C GLY A 17 8.59 -9.86 6.23
N ASP A 18 9.07 -10.45 5.15
CA ASP A 18 10.14 -9.94 4.29
C ASP A 18 9.63 -9.12 3.09
N GLY A 19 8.30 -9.04 2.93
CA GLY A 19 7.66 -8.29 1.87
C GLY A 19 6.20 -8.01 2.19
N PHE A 20 5.56 -7.24 1.32
CA PHE A 20 4.14 -6.94 1.44
C PHE A 20 3.45 -7.11 0.09
N VAL A 21 2.13 -7.25 0.14
CA VAL A 21 1.29 -7.37 -1.05
C VAL A 21 0.23 -6.26 -1.05
N ILE A 22 -0.03 -5.69 -2.23
CA ILE A 22 -1.17 -4.79 -2.46
C ILE A 22 -2.33 -5.66 -2.93
N VAL A 23 -3.30 -5.89 -2.05
CA VAL A 23 -4.43 -6.81 -2.27
C VAL A 23 -5.42 -6.26 -3.30
N SER A 24 -5.76 -4.97 -3.21
CA SER A 24 -6.58 -4.26 -4.19
C SER A 24 -5.88 -2.98 -4.66
N PRO A 25 -5.15 -2.99 -5.78
CA PRO A 25 -4.40 -1.84 -6.28
C PRO A 25 -5.28 -0.61 -6.50
N THR A 26 -6.49 -0.80 -7.00
CA THR A 26 -7.45 0.28 -7.26
C THR A 26 -7.93 0.94 -5.97
N ASP A 27 -8.35 0.15 -4.98
CA ASP A 27 -8.84 0.68 -3.71
C ASP A 27 -7.71 1.25 -2.86
N PHE A 28 -6.55 0.59 -2.85
CA PHE A 28 -5.33 1.11 -2.23
C PHE A 28 -4.99 2.51 -2.76
N SER A 29 -5.01 2.68 -4.09
CA SER A 29 -4.68 3.96 -4.72
C SER A 29 -5.71 5.05 -4.43
N ARG A 30 -6.99 4.70 -4.31
CA ARG A 30 -8.07 5.67 -4.06
C ARG A 30 -8.25 6.01 -2.58
N ARG A 31 -8.05 5.05 -1.68
CA ARG A 31 -8.38 5.18 -0.26
C ARG A 31 -7.17 5.45 0.59
N LEU A 32 -6.05 4.78 0.33
CA LEU A 32 -4.90 4.79 1.22
C LEU A 32 -3.82 5.76 0.76
N LEU A 33 -3.51 5.77 -0.55
CA LEU A 33 -2.52 6.70 -1.08
C LEU A 33 -2.83 8.17 -0.81
N PRO A 34 -4.05 8.72 -0.98
CA PRO A 34 -4.31 10.14 -0.71
C PRO A 34 -4.31 10.52 0.79
N VAL A 35 -4.44 9.53 1.68
CA VAL A 35 -4.36 9.74 3.14
C VAL A 35 -2.90 9.80 3.59
N VAL A 36 -2.05 8.94 3.01
CA VAL A 36 -0.63 8.81 3.38
C VAL A 36 0.26 9.75 2.56
N TYR A 37 -0.11 9.96 1.30
CA TYR A 37 0.58 10.79 0.31
C TYR A 37 -0.39 11.83 -0.24
N LYS A 38 0.08 13.00 -0.68
CA LYS A 38 -0.81 14.03 -1.27
C LYS A 38 -1.27 13.71 -2.70
N HIS A 39 -1.19 12.44 -3.12
CA HIS A 39 -1.57 11.98 -4.45
C HIS A 39 -1.96 10.49 -4.45
N SER A 40 -2.74 10.07 -5.44
CA SER A 40 -3.21 8.69 -5.61
C SER A 40 -2.41 7.89 -6.65
N ASN A 41 -1.18 8.29 -6.97
CA ASN A 41 -0.38 7.64 -8.01
C ASN A 41 0.36 6.39 -7.51
N LEU A 42 -0.12 5.22 -7.93
CA LEU A 42 0.49 3.93 -7.60
C LEU A 42 1.91 3.77 -8.15
N ALA A 43 2.19 4.25 -9.37
CA ALA A 43 3.51 4.11 -9.98
C ALA A 43 4.57 4.89 -9.19
N SER A 44 4.22 6.08 -8.68
CA SER A 44 5.10 6.85 -7.78
C SER A 44 5.40 6.08 -6.50
N PHE A 45 4.38 5.46 -5.90
CA PHE A 45 4.54 4.64 -4.70
C PHE A 45 5.46 3.44 -4.95
N VAL A 46 5.21 2.67 -6.01
CA VAL A 46 6.05 1.51 -6.40
C VAL A 46 7.49 1.94 -6.62
N ARG A 47 7.73 3.10 -7.24
CA ARG A 47 9.08 3.61 -7.45
C ARG A 47 9.79 4.02 -6.16
N GLN A 48 9.05 4.55 -5.17
CA GLN A 48 9.61 4.89 -3.85
C GLN A 48 9.99 3.65 -3.04
N VAL A 49 9.22 2.56 -3.15
CA VAL A 49 9.52 1.30 -2.45
C VAL A 49 10.69 0.56 -3.10
N ASN A 50 10.83 0.64 -4.42
CA ASN A 50 11.90 -0.02 -5.17
C ASN A 50 13.19 0.83 -5.29
N MET A 51 13.31 1.91 -4.51
CA MET A 51 14.46 2.81 -4.51
C MET A 51 15.52 2.39 -3.50
#